data_AF-A0A4Q4WY25-F1
#
_entry.id   AF-A0A4Q4WY25-F1
#
_cell.length_a   1.000
_cell.length_b   1.000
_cell.length_c   1.000
_cell.angle_alpha   90.00
_cell.angle_beta   90.00
_cell.angle_gamma   90.00
#
_symmetry.space_group_name_H-M   'P 1'
#
loop_
_entity.id
_entity.type
_entity.pdbx_description
1 polymer ?
#
loop_
_entity_poly.entity_id
_entity_poly.type
_entity_poly.pdbx_seq_one_letter_code
_entity_poly.pdbx_strand_id
1 'polypeptide(L)'
;MEEILVHKGSSSESAHLLRLANDILNDTTRIIRYLNTHERLTQSFARNSTERLETDEYNSVRNSLIANLEDLKYLIEGPRNAMRTFLRLGNDLAALQVAFEFELFRLIPRDGDMDVAQLALEAGMDEDRACRVLRMLATHRIFIETTPRSFAHTPSSILFHDDEELMCTGQYIMDEFFKAASESASCIRAAPQVSSSVHSPFATRHGVPLFKYYEQHPDRAARFAKAMAGWTKLDRQVDVKGGFPWGNLQGTVLDVGGGSGHVSMALAQEFPQLNFIVQDGSAEMLAEGTMLKKTLPGEVSRRVSFMRHDFFESQTVRNVSAVLVRQVTHNWTGEDVVRILRAIIPTLEGSKRPTPLLINDTVMPEPRELPLHEERVYRNLDMMMFVCLGSKQRTRSEFAALLEKADERFSICNVYTDGNMSMLEIYLQS
;
A
#
# COMPACT_ATOMS: atom_id res chain seq x y z
N MET A 1 54.94 24.38 10.47
CA MET A 1 53.91 25.42 10.32
C MET A 1 52.62 24.71 9.98
N GLU A 2 51.95 24.27 11.04
CA GLU A 2 50.56 23.81 11.02
C GLU A 2 49.65 25.01 10.79
N GLU A 3 48.70 24.89 9.88
CA GLU A 3 47.42 25.58 9.99
C GLU A 3 46.34 24.55 9.67
N ILE A 4 45.97 23.80 10.72
CA ILE A 4 44.76 23.01 10.75
C ILE A 4 43.62 24.01 10.96
N LEU A 5 42.84 24.25 9.90
CA LEU A 5 41.54 24.90 9.98
C LEU A 5 40.60 24.03 10.83
N VAL A 6 40.59 24.31 12.13
CA VAL A 6 39.54 23.87 13.04
C VAL A 6 38.28 24.65 12.67
N HIS A 7 37.43 24.03 11.86
CA HIS A 7 36.07 24.52 11.63
C HIS A 7 35.29 24.35 12.96
N LYS A 8 35.25 25.40 13.78
CA LYS A 8 34.35 25.48 14.93
C LYS A 8 32.92 25.47 14.37
N GLY A 9 32.24 24.33 14.47
CA GLY A 9 30.79 24.26 14.31
C GLY A 9 30.15 25.33 15.18
N SER A 10 29.38 26.22 14.55
CA SER A 10 28.87 27.43 15.20
C SER A 10 27.88 27.07 16.31
N SER A 11 27.73 27.92 17.33
CA SER A 11 26.76 27.74 18.43
C SER A 11 25.33 27.44 17.97
N SER A 12 24.99 27.77 16.72
CA SER A 12 23.73 27.47 16.04
C SER A 12 23.47 25.97 15.82
N GLU A 13 24.51 25.18 15.54
CA GLU A 13 24.38 23.74 15.23
C GLU A 13 24.13 22.93 16.51
N SER A 14 24.89 23.19 17.57
CA SER A 14 24.63 22.61 18.89
C SER A 14 23.26 23.01 19.42
N ALA A 15 22.82 24.25 19.14
CA ALA A 15 21.47 24.67 19.46
C ALA A 15 20.40 23.90 18.67
N HIS A 16 20.69 23.40 17.46
CA HIS A 16 19.73 22.62 16.67
C HIS A 16 19.51 21.22 17.22
N LEU A 17 20.58 20.49 17.57
CA LEU A 17 20.48 19.17 18.20
C LEU A 17 19.71 19.23 19.52
N LEU A 18 19.99 20.26 20.33
CA LEU A 18 19.28 20.49 21.58
C LEU A 18 17.80 20.83 21.36
N ARG A 19 17.46 21.57 20.30
CA ARG A 19 16.05 21.82 19.93
C ARG A 19 15.34 20.52 19.59
N LEU A 20 15.88 19.70 18.69
CA LEU A 20 15.29 18.41 18.31
C LEU A 20 15.08 17.48 19.53
N ALA A 21 16.06 17.41 20.43
CA ALA A 21 15.93 16.61 21.65
C ALA A 21 14.80 17.11 22.58
N ASN A 22 14.64 18.43 22.72
CA ASN A 22 13.54 19.01 23.49
C ASN A 22 12.18 18.76 22.83
N ASP A 23 12.10 18.87 21.50
CA ASP A 23 10.86 18.62 20.75
C ASP A 23 10.44 17.15 20.86
N ILE A 24 11.38 16.21 20.78
CA ILE A 24 11.15 14.78 21.02
C ILE A 24 10.58 14.54 22.42
N LEU A 25 11.17 15.16 23.45
CA LEU A 25 10.68 15.02 24.83
C LEU A 25 9.26 15.58 24.98
N ASN A 26 9.00 16.76 24.39
CA ASN A 26 7.70 17.40 24.44
C ASN A 26 6.63 16.55 23.74
N ASP A 27 6.88 16.08 22.52
CA ASP A 27 5.93 15.25 21.78
C ASP A 27 5.73 13.88 22.43
N THR A 28 6.78 13.27 22.99
CA THR A 28 6.66 12.04 23.79
C THR A 28 5.75 12.26 25.00
N THR A 29 5.91 13.40 25.71
CA THR A 29 5.06 13.75 26.86
C THR A 29 3.61 13.95 26.45
N ARG A 30 3.37 14.57 25.28
CA ARG A 30 2.02 14.75 24.72
C ARG A 30 1.38 13.41 24.37
N ILE A 31 2.12 12.50 23.73
CA ILE A 31 1.66 11.13 23.44
C ILE A 31 1.27 10.41 24.72
N ILE A 32 2.14 10.41 25.75
CA ILE A 32 1.85 9.75 27.03
C ILE A 32 0.58 10.33 27.66
N ARG A 33 0.44 11.66 27.68
CA ARG A 33 -0.76 12.31 28.21
C ARG A 33 -2.01 11.87 27.44
N TYR A 34 -1.95 11.84 26.11
CA TYR A 34 -3.05 11.39 25.26
C TYR A 34 -3.42 9.93 25.52
N LEU A 35 -2.44 9.04 25.64
CA LEU A 35 -2.69 7.62 25.94
C LEU A 35 -3.32 7.42 27.32
N ASN A 36 -2.89 8.21 28.31
CA ASN A 36 -3.44 8.19 29.67
C ASN A 36 -4.91 8.62 29.69
N THR A 37 -5.26 9.69 28.99
CA THR A 37 -6.65 10.20 28.97
C THR A 37 -7.61 9.25 28.24
N HIS A 38 -7.10 8.35 27.41
CA HIS A 38 -7.88 7.36 26.67
C HIS A 38 -7.76 5.93 27.23
N GLU A 39 -7.13 5.75 28.41
CA GLU A 39 -6.93 4.43 29.07
C GLU A 39 -6.18 3.38 28.22
N ARG A 40 -5.26 3.79 27.33
CA ARG A 40 -4.56 2.90 26.35
C ARG A 40 -3.04 2.81 26.55
N LEU A 41 -2.55 2.69 27.78
CA LEU A 41 -1.11 2.68 28.11
C LEU A 41 -0.30 1.43 27.67
N THR A 42 -0.85 0.56 26.82
CA THR A 42 -0.29 -0.77 26.53
C THR A 42 0.74 -0.79 25.40
N GLN A 43 1.15 0.35 24.83
CA GLN A 43 2.24 0.38 23.85
C GLN A 43 3.57 0.01 24.51
N SER A 44 4.04 -1.21 24.28
CA SER A 44 5.26 -1.74 24.89
C SER A 44 5.95 -2.72 23.96
N PHE A 45 7.13 -3.22 24.36
CA PHE A 45 7.79 -4.34 23.67
C PHE A 45 7.20 -5.71 24.03
N ALA A 46 6.18 -5.75 24.90
CA ALA A 46 5.52 -6.99 25.26
C ALA A 46 4.66 -7.51 24.10
N ARG A 47 4.52 -8.85 24.05
CA ARG A 47 3.75 -9.57 23.02
C ARG A 47 2.29 -9.10 22.88
N ASN A 48 1.70 -8.57 23.95
CA ASN A 48 0.32 -8.08 24.00
C ASN A 48 0.19 -6.57 23.77
N SER A 49 1.19 -5.91 23.18
CA SER A 49 1.12 -4.49 22.85
C SER A 49 -0.11 -4.22 21.97
N THR A 50 -0.93 -3.23 22.35
CA THR A 50 -2.16 -2.91 21.63
C THR A 50 -1.90 -2.20 20.31
N GLU A 51 -2.80 -2.39 19.36
CA GLU A 51 -2.82 -1.68 18.09
C GLU A 51 -2.86 -0.15 18.23
N ARG A 52 -2.45 0.49 17.14
CA ARG A 52 -2.29 1.94 17.02
C ARG A 52 -3.61 2.69 17.25
N LEU A 53 -3.54 3.84 17.92
CA LEU A 53 -4.61 4.84 17.91
C LEU A 53 -4.54 5.68 16.63
N GLU A 54 -5.67 5.92 15.98
CA GLU A 54 -5.74 6.59 14.67
C GLU A 54 -6.54 7.90 14.69
N THR A 55 -6.50 8.65 15.79
CA THR A 55 -7.12 9.98 15.81
C THR A 55 -6.22 11.02 15.16
N ASP A 56 -6.81 12.06 14.57
CA ASP A 56 -6.06 13.14 13.90
C ASP A 56 -5.09 13.85 14.87
N GLU A 57 -5.54 14.08 16.11
CA GLU A 57 -4.70 14.67 17.16
C GLU A 57 -3.50 13.78 17.48
N TYR A 58 -3.70 12.48 17.70
CA TYR A 58 -2.62 11.55 18.00
C TYR A 58 -1.65 11.42 16.82
N ASN A 59 -2.18 11.31 15.60
CA ASN A 59 -1.39 11.19 14.38
C ASN A 59 -0.52 12.43 14.15
N SER A 60 -1.05 13.64 14.38
CA SER A 60 -0.28 14.87 14.25
C SER A 60 0.95 14.89 15.18
N VAL A 61 0.78 14.57 16.46
CA VAL A 61 1.88 14.53 17.43
C VAL A 61 2.88 13.42 17.09
N ARG A 62 2.37 12.25 16.72
CA ARG A 62 3.19 11.10 16.32
C ARG A 62 4.06 11.42 15.10
N ASN A 63 3.50 12.05 14.08
CA ASN A 63 4.23 12.35 12.85
C ASN A 63 5.34 13.39 13.13
N SER A 64 5.07 14.39 13.97
CA SER A 64 6.09 15.32 14.48
C SER A 64 7.21 14.58 15.22
N LEU A 65 6.86 13.69 16.15
CA LEU A 65 7.84 12.90 16.91
C LEU A 65 8.73 12.04 16.00
N ILE A 66 8.15 11.34 15.02
CA ILE A 66 8.89 10.49 14.10
C ILE A 66 9.83 11.33 13.22
N ALA A 67 9.36 12.46 12.70
CA ALA A 67 10.19 13.36 11.91
C ALA A 67 11.42 13.84 12.71
N ASN A 68 11.20 14.31 13.95
CA ASN A 68 12.29 14.75 14.82
C ASN A 68 13.26 13.62 15.20
N LEU A 69 12.75 12.39 15.40
CA LEU A 69 13.58 11.20 15.66
C LEU A 69 14.46 10.83 14.45
N GLU A 70 13.91 10.87 13.23
CA GLU A 70 14.67 10.60 12.00
C GLU A 70 15.77 11.67 11.80
N ASP A 71 15.45 12.94 11.98
CA ASP A 71 16.40 14.05 11.83
C ASP A 71 17.51 13.98 12.88
N LEU A 72 17.16 13.79 14.16
CA LEU A 72 18.15 13.68 15.22
C LEU A 72 19.05 12.46 14.99
N LYS A 73 18.49 11.31 14.62
CA LYS A 73 19.27 10.11 14.29
C LYS A 73 20.25 10.40 13.14
N TYR A 74 19.77 11.00 12.07
CA TYR A 74 20.61 11.32 10.91
C TYR A 74 21.77 12.26 11.28
N LEU A 75 21.50 13.31 12.07
CA LEU A 75 22.52 14.26 12.50
C LEU A 75 23.56 13.63 13.43
N ILE A 76 23.15 12.69 14.30
CA ILE A 76 24.06 11.98 15.22
C ILE A 76 24.90 10.93 14.48
N GLU A 77 24.30 10.15 13.58
CA GLU A 77 25.04 9.15 12.79
C GLU A 77 26.01 9.82 11.81
N GLY A 78 25.60 10.94 11.24
CA GLY A 78 26.29 11.63 10.16
C GLY A 78 26.10 10.93 8.80
N PRO A 79 26.31 11.66 7.69
CA PRO A 79 25.95 11.20 6.34
C PRO A 79 26.66 9.91 5.92
N ARG A 80 27.92 9.72 6.34
CA ARG A 80 28.71 8.52 5.99
C ARG A 80 28.12 7.25 6.60
N ASN A 81 27.74 7.31 7.88
CA ASN A 81 27.16 6.15 8.56
C ASN A 81 25.74 5.89 8.08
N ALA A 82 24.93 6.94 7.92
CA ALA A 82 23.59 6.83 7.38
C ALA A 82 23.58 6.13 6.00
N MET A 83 24.48 6.56 5.09
CA MET A 83 24.62 5.93 3.77
C MET A 83 25.10 4.47 3.87
N ARG A 84 26.09 4.19 4.73
CA ARG A 84 26.56 2.82 4.96
C ARG A 84 25.44 1.91 5.46
N THR A 85 24.60 2.39 6.36
CA THR A 85 23.43 1.66 6.86
C THR A 85 22.43 1.41 5.73
N PHE A 86 22.11 2.43 4.94
CA PHE A 86 21.20 2.31 3.80
C PHE A 86 21.66 1.27 2.77
N LEU A 87 22.94 1.26 2.41
CA LEU A 87 23.52 0.29 1.48
C LEU A 87 23.44 -1.16 1.96
N ARG A 88 23.19 -1.39 3.26
CA ARG A 88 23.09 -2.74 3.84
C ARG A 88 21.67 -3.26 3.91
N LEU A 89 20.65 -2.43 3.62
CA LEU A 89 19.23 -2.84 3.66
C LEU A 89 18.95 -4.06 2.77
N GLY A 90 19.71 -4.25 1.69
CA GLY A 90 19.60 -5.46 0.86
C GLY A 90 19.87 -6.76 1.63
N ASN A 91 20.76 -6.75 2.63
CA ASN A 91 21.03 -7.91 3.47
C ASN A 91 19.88 -8.19 4.45
N ASP A 92 19.26 -7.13 4.96
CA ASP A 92 18.11 -7.22 5.86
C ASP A 92 16.92 -7.85 5.11
N LEU A 93 16.66 -7.38 3.89
CA LEU A 93 15.64 -7.95 3.00
C LEU A 93 15.96 -9.39 2.61
N ALA A 94 17.23 -9.73 2.37
CA ALA A 94 17.63 -11.11 2.10
C ALA A 94 17.37 -12.04 3.29
N ALA A 95 17.65 -11.59 4.52
CA ALA A 95 17.33 -12.36 5.72
C ALA A 95 15.81 -12.55 5.88
N LEU A 96 15.02 -11.52 5.60
CA LEU A 96 13.56 -11.60 5.65
C LEU A 96 13.00 -12.56 4.60
N GLN A 97 13.53 -12.49 3.36
CA GLN A 97 13.17 -13.42 2.29
C GLN A 97 13.44 -14.88 2.68
N VAL A 98 14.61 -15.16 3.29
CA VAL A 98 14.93 -16.51 3.78
C VAL A 98 13.96 -16.94 4.88
N ALA A 99 13.59 -16.06 5.81
CA ALA A 99 12.63 -16.42 6.86
C ALA A 99 11.23 -16.78 6.33
N PHE A 100 10.78 -16.13 5.26
CA PHE A 100 9.53 -16.50 4.59
C PHE A 100 9.65 -17.79 3.78
N GLU A 101 10.70 -17.93 2.97
CA GLU A 101 10.91 -19.10 2.09
C GLU A 101 11.04 -20.41 2.88
N PHE A 102 11.70 -20.35 4.04
CA PHE A 102 11.93 -21.50 4.92
C PHE A 102 10.93 -21.58 6.08
N GLU A 103 9.82 -20.84 5.99
CA GLU A 103 8.68 -20.93 6.91
C GLU A 103 9.06 -20.71 8.40
N LEU A 104 10.11 -19.93 8.68
CA LEU A 104 10.61 -19.73 10.06
C LEU A 104 9.57 -19.08 10.96
N PHE A 105 8.70 -18.24 10.40
CA PHE A 105 7.57 -17.64 11.11
C PHE A 105 6.51 -18.65 11.54
N ARG A 106 6.39 -19.81 10.88
CA ARG A 106 5.45 -20.88 11.25
C ARG A 106 6.10 -21.96 12.11
N LEU A 107 7.38 -22.24 11.89
CA LEU A 107 8.10 -23.31 12.59
C LEU A 107 8.44 -22.94 14.03
N ILE A 108 8.80 -21.68 14.29
CA ILE A 108 8.96 -21.21 15.67
C ILE A 108 7.60 -21.29 16.36
N PRO A 109 7.50 -21.92 17.55
CA PRO A 109 6.23 -22.11 18.20
C PRO A 109 5.63 -20.76 18.59
N ARG A 110 4.32 -20.64 18.40
CA ARG A 110 3.53 -19.48 18.80
C ARG A 110 3.88 -18.95 20.20
N ASP A 111 3.97 -19.88 21.16
CA ASP A 111 4.25 -19.62 22.57
C ASP A 111 5.52 -20.37 22.99
N GLY A 112 6.54 -19.63 23.43
CA GLY A 112 7.82 -20.18 23.86
C GLY A 112 8.96 -19.80 22.91
N ASP A 113 10.11 -20.45 23.10
CA ASP A 113 11.26 -20.37 22.22
C ASP A 113 11.60 -21.73 21.60
N MET A 114 12.39 -21.72 20.54
CA MET A 114 12.87 -22.92 19.85
C MET A 114 14.38 -22.83 19.63
N ASP A 115 15.08 -23.93 19.95
CA ASP A 115 16.50 -24.08 19.68
C ASP A 115 16.79 -24.11 18.17
N VAL A 116 17.84 -23.42 17.74
CA VAL A 116 18.17 -23.28 16.32
C VAL A 116 18.52 -24.62 15.67
N ALA A 117 19.09 -25.59 16.39
CA ALA A 117 19.40 -26.90 15.82
C ALA A 117 18.12 -27.65 15.45
N GLN A 118 17.10 -27.58 16.30
CA GLN A 118 15.78 -28.13 15.99
C GLN A 118 15.12 -27.38 14.83
N LEU A 119 15.08 -26.05 14.90
CA LEU A 119 14.49 -25.23 13.84
C LEU A 119 15.14 -25.48 12.48
N ALA A 120 16.47 -25.55 12.43
CA ALA A 120 17.22 -25.80 11.21
C ALA A 120 16.92 -27.18 10.63
N LEU A 121 16.78 -28.21 11.48
CA LEU A 121 16.37 -29.54 11.05
C LEU A 121 14.97 -29.52 10.42
N GLU A 122 14.00 -28.88 11.08
CA GLU A 122 12.61 -28.79 10.59
C GLU A 122 12.49 -27.94 9.31
N ALA A 123 13.24 -26.84 9.22
CA ALA A 123 13.29 -25.97 8.05
C ALA A 123 14.10 -26.56 6.89
N GLY A 124 14.84 -27.65 7.08
CA GLY A 124 15.79 -28.16 6.08
C GLY A 124 16.94 -27.20 5.79
N MET A 125 17.36 -26.43 6.81
CA MET A 125 18.43 -25.45 6.73
C MET A 125 19.70 -25.92 7.46
N ASP A 126 20.83 -25.30 7.10
CA ASP A 126 22.03 -25.36 7.92
C ASP A 126 21.86 -24.53 9.20
N GLU A 127 22.32 -25.06 10.33
CA GLU A 127 22.13 -24.46 11.66
C GLU A 127 22.80 -23.07 11.78
N ASP A 128 24.02 -22.89 11.25
CA ASP A 128 24.71 -21.60 11.29
C ASP A 128 23.97 -20.57 10.44
N ARG A 129 23.50 -20.96 9.25
CA ARG A 129 22.71 -20.08 8.37
C ARG A 129 21.39 -19.66 9.01
N ALA A 130 20.64 -20.60 9.60
CA ALA A 130 19.40 -20.29 10.31
C ALA A 130 19.67 -19.31 11.47
N CYS A 131 20.70 -19.56 12.27
CA CYS A 131 21.10 -18.66 13.36
C CYS A 131 21.43 -17.25 12.87
N ARG A 132 22.20 -17.12 11.78
CA ARG A 132 22.60 -15.82 11.22
C ARG A 132 21.42 -15.02 10.69
N VAL A 133 20.46 -15.69 10.05
CA VAL A 133 19.21 -15.07 9.57
C VAL A 133 18.40 -14.54 10.77
N LEU A 134 18.16 -15.38 11.77
CA LEU A 134 17.38 -14.99 12.95
C LEU A 134 18.05 -13.86 13.74
N ARG A 135 19.37 -13.87 13.90
CA ARG A 135 20.10 -12.78 14.57
C ARG A 135 20.00 -11.46 13.81
N MET A 136 20.04 -11.49 12.48
CA MET A 136 19.80 -10.28 11.68
C MET A 136 18.37 -9.76 11.89
N LEU A 137 17.36 -10.63 11.82
CA LEU A 137 15.97 -10.23 12.04
C LEU A 137 15.70 -9.79 13.49
N ALA A 138 16.45 -10.29 14.46
CA ALA A 138 16.39 -9.84 15.84
C ALA A 138 16.87 -8.38 16.01
N THR A 139 17.78 -7.88 15.17
CA THR A 139 18.17 -6.44 15.22
C THR A 139 17.03 -5.51 14.81
N HIS A 140 16.07 -6.03 14.04
CA HIS A 140 14.83 -5.34 13.64
C HIS A 140 13.66 -5.63 14.58
N ARG A 141 13.90 -6.35 15.68
CA ARG A 141 12.86 -6.80 16.63
C ARG A 141 11.78 -7.67 15.99
N ILE A 142 12.11 -8.37 14.90
CA ILE A 142 11.21 -9.34 14.28
C ILE A 142 11.22 -10.62 15.11
N PHE A 143 12.38 -11.12 15.54
CA PHE A 143 12.51 -12.21 16.52
C PHE A 143 13.31 -11.75 17.74
N ILE A 144 13.40 -12.60 18.77
CA ILE A 144 14.28 -12.37 19.92
C ILE A 144 15.02 -13.65 20.29
N GLU A 145 16.34 -13.53 20.53
CA GLU A 145 17.16 -14.62 21.08
C GLU A 145 17.00 -14.62 22.60
N THR A 146 16.17 -15.51 23.14
CA THR A 146 15.81 -15.57 24.57
C THR A 146 16.95 -16.12 25.43
N THR A 147 17.63 -17.14 24.90
CA THR A 147 18.85 -17.73 25.43
C THR A 147 19.78 -18.03 24.25
N PRO A 148 21.09 -18.26 24.44
CA PRO A 148 22.00 -18.50 23.33
C PRO A 148 21.50 -19.59 22.38
N ARG A 149 21.30 -19.23 21.11
CA ARG A 149 20.76 -20.09 20.04
C ARG A 149 19.32 -20.59 20.24
N SER A 150 18.51 -19.90 21.04
CA SER A 150 17.07 -20.15 21.16
C SER A 150 16.27 -18.89 20.83
N PHE A 151 15.25 -19.01 19.98
CA PHE A 151 14.51 -17.86 19.44
C PHE A 151 13.02 -17.95 19.71
N ALA A 152 12.42 -16.82 20.03
CA ALA A 152 10.98 -16.65 20.21
C ALA A 152 10.42 -15.54 19.32
N HIS A 153 9.09 -15.56 19.17
CA HIS A 153 8.36 -14.47 18.54
C HIS A 153 8.39 -13.17 19.35
N THR A 154 8.37 -12.05 18.63
CA THR A 154 8.08 -10.70 19.14
C THR A 154 6.68 -10.30 18.67
N PRO A 155 6.14 -9.13 19.09
CA PRO A 155 4.90 -8.60 18.50
C PRO A 155 4.93 -8.49 16.97
N SER A 156 6.10 -8.35 16.33
CA SER A 156 6.19 -8.19 14.88
C SER A 156 6.16 -9.51 14.12
N SER A 157 6.89 -10.54 14.57
CA SER A 157 6.87 -11.84 13.88
C SER A 157 5.61 -12.65 14.16
N ILE A 158 4.98 -12.48 15.32
CA ILE A 158 3.77 -13.24 15.66
C ILE A 158 2.60 -12.91 14.72
N LEU A 159 2.58 -11.71 14.14
CA LEU A 159 1.59 -11.31 13.13
C LEU A 159 1.58 -12.27 11.94
N PHE A 160 2.76 -12.68 11.47
CA PHE A 160 2.88 -13.61 10.34
C PHE A 160 2.57 -15.05 10.76
N HIS A 161 2.78 -15.41 12.02
CA HIS A 161 2.39 -16.72 12.54
C HIS A 161 0.86 -16.86 12.64
N ASP A 162 0.19 -15.85 13.20
CA ASP A 162 -1.23 -15.92 13.56
C ASP A 162 -2.19 -15.53 12.42
N ASP A 163 -1.72 -14.80 11.39
CA ASP A 163 -2.56 -14.32 10.30
C ASP A 163 -2.04 -14.77 8.92
N GLU A 164 -2.79 -15.66 8.29
CA GLU A 164 -2.50 -16.21 6.97
C GLU A 164 -2.46 -15.14 5.86
N GLU A 165 -3.27 -14.09 5.96
CA GLU A 165 -3.28 -13.01 4.96
C GLU A 165 -2.01 -12.17 5.08
N LEU A 166 -1.56 -11.87 6.31
CA LEU A 166 -0.29 -11.19 6.55
C LEU A 166 0.91 -12.05 6.14
N MET A 167 0.87 -13.36 6.40
CA MET A 167 1.87 -14.31 5.90
C MET A 167 1.96 -14.24 4.37
N CYS A 168 0.82 -14.31 3.68
CA CYS A 168 0.77 -14.18 2.22
C CYS A 168 1.33 -12.84 1.74
N THR A 169 1.03 -11.73 2.46
CA THR A 169 1.60 -10.41 2.21
C THR A 169 3.13 -10.43 2.24
N GLY A 170 3.74 -10.95 3.30
CA GLY A 170 5.20 -11.03 3.40
C GLY A 170 5.83 -11.92 2.33
N GLN A 171 5.23 -13.08 2.08
CA GLN A 171 5.71 -14.04 1.09
C GLN A 171 5.71 -13.47 -0.32
N TYR A 172 4.62 -12.86 -0.80
CA TYR A 172 4.58 -12.37 -2.18
C TYR A 172 5.52 -11.15 -2.38
N ILE A 173 5.65 -10.27 -1.38
CA ILE A 173 6.59 -9.14 -1.46
C ILE A 173 8.01 -9.67 -1.63
N MET A 174 8.40 -10.70 -0.88
CA MET A 174 9.77 -11.23 -0.90
C MET A 174 10.04 -12.19 -2.08
N ASP A 175 9.09 -13.05 -2.43
CA ASP A 175 9.25 -14.08 -3.46
C ASP A 175 9.06 -13.52 -4.88
N GLU A 176 8.28 -12.46 -5.03
CA GLU A 176 7.87 -11.98 -6.36
C GLU A 176 8.35 -10.54 -6.60
N PHE A 177 7.97 -9.60 -5.74
CA PHE A 177 8.16 -8.16 -5.98
C PHE A 177 9.60 -7.73 -5.70
N PHE A 178 10.23 -8.23 -4.63
CA PHE A 178 11.63 -7.94 -4.33
C PHE A 178 12.57 -8.48 -5.42
N LYS A 179 12.28 -9.68 -5.95
CA LYS A 179 13.00 -10.25 -7.10
C LYS A 179 12.80 -9.41 -8.36
N ALA A 180 11.60 -8.88 -8.59
CA ALA A 180 11.34 -7.97 -9.70
C ALA A 180 12.05 -6.63 -9.53
N ALA A 181 12.05 -6.07 -8.31
CA ALA A 181 12.64 -4.78 -8.01
C ALA A 181 14.15 -4.75 -8.30
N SER A 182 14.86 -5.85 -8.07
CA SER A 182 16.30 -5.95 -8.37
C SER A 182 16.61 -5.89 -9.88
N GLU A 183 15.63 -6.17 -10.75
CA GLU A 183 15.78 -6.06 -12.21
C GLU A 183 15.48 -4.66 -12.75
N SER A 184 15.13 -3.69 -11.89
CA SER A 184 14.72 -2.34 -12.32
C SER A 184 15.76 -1.64 -13.20
N ALA A 185 17.04 -1.71 -12.83
CA ALA A 185 18.11 -1.09 -13.60
C ALA A 185 18.31 -1.77 -14.97
N SER A 186 18.15 -3.09 -15.04
CA SER A 186 18.22 -3.85 -16.29
C SER A 186 17.06 -3.50 -17.22
N CYS A 187 15.84 -3.44 -16.68
CA CYS A 187 14.63 -3.02 -17.40
C CYS A 187 14.80 -1.63 -18.03
N ILE A 188 15.17 -0.63 -17.22
CA ILE A 188 15.37 0.75 -17.71
C ILE A 188 16.48 0.81 -18.75
N ARG A 189 17.58 0.07 -18.57
CA ARG A 189 18.68 0.05 -19.55
C ARG A 189 18.23 -0.51 -20.90
N ALA A 190 17.39 -1.55 -20.89
CA ALA A 190 16.91 -2.18 -22.11
C ALA A 190 15.98 -1.27 -22.92
N ALA A 191 15.12 -0.49 -22.26
CA ALA A 191 14.20 0.43 -22.91
C ALA A 191 13.97 1.71 -22.08
N PRO A 192 14.89 2.71 -22.15
CA PRO A 192 14.87 3.86 -21.24
C PRO A 192 13.64 4.77 -21.30
N GLN A 193 12.87 4.69 -22.39
CA GLN A 193 11.71 5.54 -22.66
C GLN A 193 10.41 4.75 -22.76
N VAL A 194 10.44 3.44 -22.51
CA VAL A 194 9.28 2.56 -22.61
C VAL A 194 8.95 2.03 -21.23
N SER A 195 7.69 2.22 -20.82
CA SER A 195 7.17 1.71 -19.55
C SER A 195 5.75 1.23 -19.79
N SER A 196 5.47 -0.02 -19.46
CA SER A 196 4.14 -0.66 -19.60
C SER A 196 4.11 -1.97 -18.83
N SER A 197 2.96 -2.62 -18.74
CA SER A 197 2.85 -3.93 -18.09
C SER A 197 3.74 -5.02 -18.71
N VAL A 198 4.06 -4.89 -20.01
CA VAL A 198 4.99 -5.79 -20.74
C VAL A 198 6.45 -5.29 -20.73
N HIS A 199 6.70 -4.04 -20.40
CA HIS A 199 8.03 -3.43 -20.21
C HIS A 199 8.15 -2.90 -18.79
N SER A 200 8.17 -3.82 -17.82
CA SER A 200 8.31 -3.54 -16.40
C SER A 200 9.43 -4.39 -15.78
N PRO A 201 9.97 -4.01 -14.62
CA PRO A 201 10.92 -4.84 -13.88
C PRO A 201 10.35 -6.23 -13.56
N PHE A 202 9.05 -6.33 -13.27
CA PHE A 202 8.37 -7.61 -13.09
C PHE A 202 8.38 -8.48 -14.35
N ALA A 203 7.99 -7.93 -15.50
CA ALA A 203 8.04 -8.67 -16.76
C ALA A 203 9.48 -9.05 -17.15
N THR A 204 10.46 -8.21 -16.84
CA THR A 204 11.89 -8.50 -17.03
C THR A 204 12.33 -9.70 -16.19
N ARG A 205 11.87 -9.76 -14.93
CA ARG A 205 12.24 -10.84 -13.99
C ARG A 205 11.55 -12.16 -14.29
N HIS A 206 10.23 -12.11 -14.54
CA HIS A 206 9.36 -13.28 -14.59
C HIS A 206 8.95 -13.67 -16.01
N GLY A 207 9.37 -12.92 -17.02
CA GLY A 207 9.17 -13.20 -18.44
C GLY A 207 7.77 -12.84 -19.00
N VAL A 208 6.81 -12.55 -18.12
CA VAL A 208 5.44 -12.14 -18.49
C VAL A 208 4.91 -11.03 -17.56
N PRO A 209 3.92 -10.23 -18.00
CA PRO A 209 3.26 -9.24 -17.13
C PRO A 209 2.63 -9.85 -15.88
N LEU A 210 2.47 -9.06 -14.82
CA LEU A 210 1.96 -9.48 -13.51
C LEU A 210 0.69 -10.33 -13.58
N PHE A 211 -0.37 -9.84 -14.22
CA PHE A 211 -1.64 -10.58 -14.25
C PHE A 211 -1.53 -11.87 -15.08
N LYS A 212 -0.75 -11.87 -16.15
CA LYS A 212 -0.47 -13.08 -16.95
C LYS A 212 0.37 -14.10 -16.15
N TYR A 213 1.27 -13.64 -15.29
CA TYR A 213 1.99 -14.50 -14.36
C TYR A 213 1.00 -15.22 -13.43
N TYR A 214 0.03 -14.51 -12.86
CA TYR A 214 -0.99 -15.12 -12.00
C TYR A 214 -1.94 -16.07 -12.74
N GLU A 215 -2.29 -15.78 -14.00
CA GLU A 215 -3.03 -16.75 -14.84
C GLU A 215 -2.26 -18.06 -15.03
N GLN A 216 -0.92 -18.00 -15.13
CA GLN A 216 -0.04 -19.16 -15.30
C GLN A 216 0.31 -19.86 -13.99
N HIS A 217 0.14 -19.17 -12.85
CA HIS A 217 0.47 -19.66 -11.52
C HIS A 217 -0.71 -19.48 -10.55
N PRO A 218 -1.74 -20.34 -10.62
CA PRO A 218 -2.96 -20.19 -9.82
C PRO A 218 -2.71 -20.22 -8.30
N ASP A 219 -1.69 -20.94 -7.83
CA ASP A 219 -1.29 -20.94 -6.41
C ASP A 219 -0.76 -19.55 -5.97
N ARG A 220 0.02 -18.90 -6.84
CA ARG A 220 0.52 -17.54 -6.62
C ARG A 220 -0.58 -16.51 -6.73
N ALA A 221 -1.52 -16.70 -7.66
CA ALA A 221 -2.72 -15.87 -7.77
C ALA A 221 -3.56 -15.90 -6.47
N ALA A 222 -3.78 -17.10 -5.91
CA ALA A 222 -4.49 -17.25 -4.65
C ALA A 222 -3.74 -16.60 -3.47
N ARG A 223 -2.41 -16.73 -3.42
CA ARG A 223 -1.57 -16.04 -2.43
C ARG A 223 -1.67 -14.52 -2.58
N PHE A 224 -1.61 -13.99 -3.80
CA PHE A 224 -1.76 -12.56 -4.07
C PHE A 224 -3.13 -12.03 -3.62
N ALA A 225 -4.22 -12.77 -3.90
CA ALA A 225 -5.56 -12.38 -3.46
C ALA A 225 -5.64 -12.28 -1.92
N LYS A 226 -5.10 -13.25 -1.18
CA LYS A 226 -4.99 -13.19 0.29
C LYS A 226 -4.11 -12.03 0.74
N ALA A 227 -3.00 -11.77 0.05
CA ALA A 227 -2.10 -10.68 0.38
C ALA A 227 -2.76 -9.29 0.22
N MET A 228 -3.70 -9.12 -0.72
CA MET A 228 -4.48 -7.88 -0.84
C MET A 228 -5.40 -7.68 0.37
N ALA A 229 -6.00 -8.74 0.90
CA ALA A 229 -6.73 -8.70 2.17
C ALA A 229 -5.78 -8.36 3.33
N GLY A 230 -4.57 -8.93 3.34
CA GLY A 230 -3.53 -8.62 4.33
C GLY A 230 -3.08 -7.16 4.32
N TRP A 231 -2.91 -6.55 3.14
CA TRP A 231 -2.63 -5.10 3.04
C TRP A 231 -3.76 -4.24 3.60
N THR A 232 -5.01 -4.66 3.41
CA THR A 232 -6.17 -3.96 3.99
C THR A 232 -6.15 -3.97 5.52
N LYS A 233 -5.43 -4.91 6.15
CA LYS A 233 -5.20 -4.95 7.60
C LYS A 233 -3.98 -4.14 8.05
N LEU A 234 -2.95 -4.04 7.21
CA LEU A 234 -1.71 -3.30 7.51
C LEU A 234 -1.84 -1.80 7.26
N ASP A 235 -2.57 -1.43 6.22
CA ASP A 235 -2.87 -0.05 5.90
C ASP A 235 -4.10 0.41 6.69
N ARG A 236 -4.17 1.71 6.98
CA ARG A 236 -5.40 2.32 7.47
C ARG A 236 -6.51 2.02 6.45
N GLN A 237 -7.60 1.41 6.90
CA GLN A 237 -8.76 1.21 6.04
C GLN A 237 -9.23 2.58 5.53
N VAL A 238 -9.03 2.83 4.24
CA VAL A 238 -9.63 4.00 3.59
C VAL A 238 -11.11 3.69 3.44
N ASP A 239 -11.94 4.49 4.11
CA ASP A 239 -13.37 4.30 4.06
C ASP A 239 -13.92 4.99 2.82
N VAL A 240 -14.16 4.20 1.77
CA VAL A 240 -14.83 4.70 0.56
C VAL A 240 -16.21 5.29 0.90
N LYS A 241 -16.89 4.82 1.96
CA LYS A 241 -18.20 5.36 2.38
C LYS A 241 -18.12 6.80 2.84
N GLY A 242 -17.04 7.19 3.54
CA GLY A 242 -16.77 8.56 3.98
C GLY A 242 -16.10 9.44 2.91
N GLY A 243 -15.46 8.82 1.92
CA GLY A 243 -14.67 9.50 0.88
C GLY A 243 -15.48 10.20 -0.23
N PHE A 244 -16.81 10.19 -0.20
CA PHE A 244 -17.67 10.90 -1.16
C PHE A 244 -19.09 11.04 -0.57
N PRO A 245 -19.84 12.12 -0.85
CA PRO A 245 -21.21 12.28 -0.37
C PRO A 245 -22.22 11.36 -1.11
N TRP A 246 -22.08 10.04 -0.97
CA TRP A 246 -22.92 9.02 -1.61
C TRP A 246 -24.42 9.19 -1.33
N GLY A 247 -24.78 9.73 -0.17
CA GLY A 247 -26.16 10.05 0.22
C GLY A 247 -26.88 10.99 -0.76
N ASN A 248 -26.14 11.79 -1.53
CA ASN A 248 -26.70 12.72 -2.51
C ASN A 248 -27.01 12.06 -3.86
N LEU A 249 -26.53 10.84 -4.09
CA LEU A 249 -26.80 10.07 -5.31
C LEU A 249 -28.05 9.21 -5.15
N GLN A 250 -28.74 8.98 -6.27
CA GLN A 250 -29.86 8.06 -6.37
C GLN A 250 -29.80 7.34 -7.72
N GLY A 251 -29.93 6.02 -7.74
CA GLY A 251 -29.93 5.21 -8.97
C GLY A 251 -28.78 4.22 -9.03
N THR A 252 -28.14 4.07 -10.19
CA THR A 252 -27.14 3.02 -10.42
C THR A 252 -25.74 3.61 -10.49
N VAL A 253 -24.81 3.10 -9.70
CA VAL A 253 -23.38 3.34 -9.81
C VAL A 253 -22.77 2.24 -10.69
N LEU A 254 -22.04 2.65 -11.73
CA LEU A 254 -21.27 1.75 -12.57
C LEU A 254 -19.86 1.64 -12.00
N ASP A 255 -19.48 0.48 -11.47
CA ASP A 255 -18.19 0.22 -10.85
C ASP A 255 -17.27 -0.48 -11.87
N VAL A 256 -16.35 0.27 -12.48
CA VAL A 256 -15.50 -0.16 -13.59
C VAL A 256 -14.17 -0.67 -13.07
N GLY A 257 -13.85 -1.93 -13.36
CA GLY A 257 -12.69 -2.62 -12.77
C GLY A 257 -12.91 -2.95 -11.29
N GLY A 258 -14.16 -3.22 -10.90
CA GLY A 258 -14.55 -3.40 -9.50
C GLY A 258 -14.19 -4.79 -8.92
N GLY A 259 -13.54 -5.67 -9.69
CA GLY A 259 -13.15 -6.99 -9.24
C GLY A 259 -14.34 -7.83 -8.77
N SER A 260 -14.24 -8.38 -7.56
CA SER A 260 -15.32 -9.14 -6.92
C SER A 260 -16.41 -8.27 -6.29
N GLY A 261 -16.32 -6.95 -6.40
CA GLY A 261 -17.39 -6.01 -6.02
C GLY A 261 -17.51 -5.74 -4.52
N HIS A 262 -16.49 -6.05 -3.71
CA HIS A 262 -16.52 -5.86 -2.25
C HIS A 262 -16.91 -4.43 -1.84
N VAL A 263 -16.34 -3.42 -2.51
CA VAL A 263 -16.66 -2.00 -2.26
C VAL A 263 -18.10 -1.68 -2.64
N SER A 264 -18.56 -2.12 -3.81
CA SER A 264 -19.94 -1.96 -4.26
C SER A 264 -20.94 -2.62 -3.31
N MET A 265 -20.63 -3.80 -2.77
CA MET A 265 -21.47 -4.49 -1.77
C MET A 265 -21.51 -3.72 -0.45
N ALA A 266 -20.38 -3.19 0.04
CA ALA A 266 -20.33 -2.39 1.25
C ALA A 266 -21.10 -1.07 1.12
N LEU A 267 -20.97 -0.37 -0.01
CA LEU A 267 -21.73 0.84 -0.31
C LEU A 267 -23.23 0.53 -0.47
N ALA A 268 -23.59 -0.59 -1.08
CA ALA A 268 -24.98 -1.00 -1.19
C ALA A 268 -25.61 -1.21 0.20
N GLN A 269 -24.91 -1.83 1.15
CA GLN A 269 -25.43 -1.99 2.53
C GLN A 269 -25.70 -0.65 3.21
N GLU A 270 -24.81 0.32 3.02
CA GLU A 270 -24.87 1.64 3.67
C GLU A 270 -25.89 2.58 3.02
N PHE A 271 -26.03 2.51 1.69
CA PHE A 271 -26.83 3.45 0.89
C PHE A 271 -27.95 2.71 0.15
N PRO A 272 -29.15 2.53 0.76
CA PRO A 272 -30.26 1.75 0.20
C PRO A 272 -30.80 2.27 -1.13
N GLN A 273 -30.58 3.55 -1.44
CA GLN A 273 -31.01 4.21 -2.67
C GLN A 273 -30.12 3.93 -3.89
N LEU A 274 -28.98 3.25 -3.69
CA LEU A 274 -28.01 2.94 -4.73
C LEU A 274 -28.10 1.48 -5.20
N ASN A 275 -27.94 1.30 -6.51
CA ASN A 275 -27.73 0.02 -7.17
C ASN A 275 -26.34 0.03 -7.80
N PHE A 276 -25.77 -1.14 -8.04
CA PHE A 276 -24.40 -1.30 -8.54
C PHE A 276 -24.37 -2.27 -9.72
N ILE A 277 -23.70 -1.87 -10.78
CA ILE A 277 -23.25 -2.74 -11.87
C ILE A 277 -21.74 -2.81 -11.76
N VAL A 278 -21.21 -3.94 -11.30
CA VAL A 278 -19.78 -4.20 -11.17
C VAL A 278 -19.27 -4.80 -12.46
N GLN A 279 -18.32 -4.12 -13.09
CA GLN A 279 -17.64 -4.54 -14.30
C GLN A 279 -16.20 -4.96 -14.03
N ASP A 280 -15.80 -6.08 -14.63
CA ASP A 280 -14.41 -6.54 -14.64
C ASP A 280 -14.12 -7.38 -15.89
N GLY A 281 -12.85 -7.45 -16.29
CA GLY A 281 -12.41 -8.30 -17.40
C GLY A 281 -12.24 -9.77 -17.02
N SER A 282 -11.92 -10.04 -15.74
CA SER A 282 -11.72 -11.39 -15.18
C SER A 282 -13.05 -12.06 -14.90
N ALA A 283 -13.25 -13.25 -15.48
CA ALA A 283 -14.44 -14.05 -15.22
C ALA A 283 -14.42 -14.63 -13.79
N GLU A 284 -13.23 -14.92 -13.27
CA GLU A 284 -12.98 -15.47 -11.95
C GLU A 284 -13.41 -14.48 -10.85
N MET A 285 -13.00 -13.22 -10.96
CA MET A 285 -13.37 -12.16 -10.01
C MET A 285 -14.89 -11.95 -9.98
N LEU A 286 -15.55 -11.94 -11.14
CA LEU A 286 -17.00 -11.80 -11.23
C LEU A 286 -17.74 -13.03 -10.67
N ALA A 287 -17.20 -14.23 -10.86
CA ALA A 287 -17.75 -15.46 -10.30
C ALA A 287 -17.63 -15.47 -8.76
N GLU A 288 -16.48 -15.07 -8.22
CA GLU A 288 -16.28 -14.87 -6.78
C GLU A 288 -17.28 -13.84 -6.22
N GLY A 289 -17.39 -12.67 -6.85
CA GLY A 289 -18.35 -11.64 -6.46
C GLY A 289 -19.80 -12.14 -6.48
N THR A 290 -20.16 -12.96 -7.46
CA THR A 290 -21.50 -13.59 -7.54
C THR A 290 -21.74 -14.56 -6.39
N MET A 291 -20.72 -15.25 -5.89
CA MET A 291 -20.82 -16.12 -4.72
C MET A 291 -20.91 -15.32 -3.43
N LEU A 292 -20.08 -14.29 -3.25
CA LEU A 292 -20.11 -13.39 -2.10
C LEU A 292 -21.46 -12.67 -1.97
N LYS A 293 -22.00 -12.20 -3.09
CA LYS A 293 -23.33 -11.58 -3.17
C LYS A 293 -24.45 -12.43 -2.54
N LYS A 294 -24.34 -13.77 -2.53
CA LYS A 294 -25.34 -14.68 -1.95
C LYS A 294 -25.35 -14.67 -0.41
N THR A 295 -24.28 -14.19 0.23
CA THR A 295 -24.20 -14.08 1.70
C THR A 295 -24.84 -12.80 2.22
N LEU A 296 -25.17 -11.86 1.33
CA LEU A 296 -25.80 -10.59 1.67
C LEU A 296 -27.30 -10.72 1.95
N PRO A 297 -27.89 -9.80 2.74
CA PRO A 297 -29.34 -9.68 2.86
C PRO A 297 -30.01 -9.55 1.48
N GLY A 298 -31.17 -10.19 1.29
CA GLY A 298 -31.81 -10.31 -0.03
C GLY A 298 -32.15 -8.98 -0.71
N GLU A 299 -32.35 -7.89 0.05
CA GLU A 299 -32.54 -6.55 -0.51
C GLU A 299 -31.23 -5.94 -1.04
N VAL A 300 -30.12 -6.11 -0.32
CA VAL A 300 -28.80 -5.65 -0.74
C VAL A 300 -28.33 -6.47 -1.95
N SER A 301 -28.49 -7.78 -1.88
CA SER A 301 -28.13 -8.70 -2.96
C SER A 301 -28.83 -8.30 -4.27
N ARG A 302 -30.13 -7.98 -4.27
CA ARG A 302 -30.84 -7.57 -5.49
C ARG A 302 -30.31 -6.30 -6.15
N ARG A 303 -29.60 -5.44 -5.41
CA ARG A 303 -29.07 -4.16 -5.89
C ARG A 303 -27.66 -4.23 -6.46
N VAL A 304 -26.97 -5.37 -6.35
CA VAL A 304 -25.61 -5.55 -6.90
C VAL A 304 -25.68 -6.54 -8.06
N SER A 305 -25.16 -6.17 -9.22
CA SER A 305 -25.10 -7.04 -10.41
C SER A 305 -23.70 -7.03 -11.00
N PHE A 306 -23.34 -8.09 -11.72
CA PHE A 306 -22.01 -8.28 -12.29
C PHE A 306 -22.11 -8.37 -13.80
N MET A 307 -21.18 -7.73 -14.51
CA MET A 307 -21.14 -7.72 -15.97
C MET A 307 -19.70 -7.78 -16.45
N ARG A 308 -19.35 -8.77 -17.28
CA ARG A 308 -18.03 -8.80 -17.89
C ARG A 308 -17.90 -7.65 -18.89
N HIS A 309 -16.83 -6.86 -18.75
CA HIS A 309 -16.55 -5.74 -19.65
C HIS A 309 -15.05 -5.45 -19.65
N ASP A 310 -14.50 -5.21 -20.84
CA ASP A 310 -13.16 -4.66 -20.99
C ASP A 310 -13.26 -3.13 -20.95
N PHE A 311 -12.69 -2.50 -19.91
CA PHE A 311 -12.73 -1.05 -19.75
C PHE A 311 -11.92 -0.26 -20.80
N PHE A 312 -11.19 -0.93 -21.69
CA PHE A 312 -10.63 -0.32 -22.91
C PHE A 312 -11.66 -0.22 -24.04
N GLU A 313 -12.75 -0.99 -23.97
CA GLU A 313 -13.85 -0.94 -24.93
C GLU A 313 -14.92 0.07 -24.51
N SER A 314 -15.54 0.69 -25.53
CA SER A 314 -16.55 1.72 -25.35
C SER A 314 -17.70 1.27 -24.44
N GLN A 315 -18.05 2.12 -23.47
CA GLN A 315 -19.06 1.80 -22.48
C GLN A 315 -20.48 1.81 -23.07
N THR A 316 -21.26 0.78 -22.74
CA THR A 316 -22.61 0.55 -23.29
C THR A 316 -23.72 0.81 -22.28
N VAL A 317 -23.42 0.77 -20.98
CA VAL A 317 -24.38 1.13 -19.93
C VAL A 317 -24.71 2.62 -20.05
N ARG A 318 -25.97 2.99 -19.79
CA ARG A 318 -26.47 4.37 -19.87
C ARG A 318 -27.35 4.68 -18.66
N ASN A 319 -27.65 5.96 -18.44
CA ASN A 319 -28.50 6.42 -17.34
C ASN A 319 -27.97 6.02 -15.95
N VAL A 320 -26.66 6.11 -15.75
CA VAL A 320 -26.01 5.84 -14.45
C VAL A 320 -25.88 7.13 -13.65
N SER A 321 -25.87 7.00 -12.34
CA SER A 321 -25.81 8.11 -11.39
C SER A 321 -24.38 8.48 -11.00
N ALA A 322 -23.43 7.55 -11.18
CA ALA A 322 -22.00 7.77 -11.09
C ALA A 322 -21.26 6.66 -11.84
N VAL A 323 -20.03 6.93 -12.26
CA VAL A 323 -19.07 5.92 -12.72
C VAL A 323 -17.92 5.89 -11.72
N LEU A 324 -17.70 4.78 -11.05
CA LEU A 324 -16.60 4.57 -10.11
C LEU A 324 -15.45 3.84 -10.81
N VAL A 325 -14.24 4.35 -10.66
CA VAL A 325 -12.98 3.75 -11.13
C VAL A 325 -12.01 3.78 -9.96
N ARG A 326 -11.85 2.65 -9.25
CA ARG A 326 -11.07 2.59 -8.01
C ARG A 326 -9.87 1.66 -8.13
N GLN A 327 -8.66 2.12 -7.82
CA GLN A 327 -7.45 1.29 -7.91
C GLN A 327 -7.29 0.64 -9.29
N VAL A 328 -7.62 1.42 -10.32
CA VAL A 328 -7.48 1.02 -11.72
C VAL A 328 -6.44 1.90 -12.39
N THR A 329 -6.55 3.23 -12.30
CA THR A 329 -5.71 4.10 -13.13
C THR A 329 -4.23 3.99 -12.77
N HIS A 330 -3.91 3.70 -11.50
CA HIS A 330 -2.55 3.45 -11.04
C HIS A 330 -1.90 2.19 -11.64
N ASN A 331 -2.67 1.27 -12.24
CA ASN A 331 -2.17 0.04 -12.85
C ASN A 331 -1.72 0.24 -14.30
N TRP A 332 -2.10 1.36 -14.89
CA TRP A 332 -2.02 1.59 -16.33
C TRP A 332 -1.18 2.82 -16.66
N THR A 333 -0.52 2.79 -17.82
CA THR A 333 0.26 3.91 -18.34
C THR A 333 -0.61 5.14 -18.60
N GLY A 334 0.00 6.32 -18.78
CA GLY A 334 -0.76 7.53 -19.14
C GLY A 334 -1.60 7.35 -20.42
N GLU A 335 -1.06 6.67 -21.43
CA GLU A 335 -1.76 6.41 -22.69
C GLU A 335 -2.96 5.47 -22.50
N ASP A 336 -2.78 4.42 -21.69
CA ASP A 336 -3.86 3.49 -21.37
C ASP A 336 -4.95 4.13 -20.51
N VAL A 337 -4.58 4.99 -19.55
CA VAL A 337 -5.58 5.76 -18.77
C VAL A 337 -6.39 6.68 -19.69
N VAL A 338 -5.76 7.35 -20.66
CA VAL A 338 -6.50 8.16 -21.66
C VAL A 338 -7.47 7.30 -22.47
N ARG A 339 -7.10 6.08 -22.84
CA ARG A 339 -8.00 5.14 -23.54
C ARG A 339 -9.19 4.74 -22.67
N ILE A 340 -8.96 4.42 -21.41
CA ILE A 340 -10.03 4.10 -20.43
C ILE A 340 -10.99 5.28 -20.27
N LEU A 341 -10.45 6.49 -20.08
CA LEU A 341 -11.25 7.70 -19.93
C LEU A 341 -12.13 7.96 -21.16
N ARG A 342 -11.59 7.80 -22.37
CA ARG A 342 -12.36 7.91 -23.62
C ARG A 342 -13.44 6.85 -23.74
N ALA A 343 -13.17 5.62 -23.31
CA ALA A 343 -14.13 4.54 -23.32
C ALA A 343 -15.32 4.81 -22.38
N ILE A 344 -15.14 5.58 -21.32
CA ILE A 344 -16.19 5.95 -20.35
C ILE A 344 -17.11 7.06 -20.89
N ILE A 345 -16.61 7.99 -21.73
CA ILE A 345 -17.38 9.17 -22.22
C ILE A 345 -18.82 8.83 -22.67
N PRO A 346 -19.07 7.78 -23.50
CA PRO A 346 -20.42 7.47 -23.97
C PRO A 346 -21.45 7.16 -22.87
N THR A 347 -21.01 6.67 -21.70
CA THR A 347 -21.89 6.44 -20.55
C THR A 347 -22.25 7.75 -19.85
N LEU A 348 -21.31 8.69 -19.79
CA LEU A 348 -21.49 10.01 -19.19
C LEU A 348 -22.46 10.84 -20.05
N GLU A 349 -22.21 10.91 -21.36
CA GLU A 349 -23.11 11.56 -22.33
C GLU A 349 -24.47 10.86 -22.43
N GLY A 350 -24.49 9.55 -22.24
CA GLY A 350 -25.68 8.72 -22.25
C GLY A 350 -26.54 8.80 -20.99
N SER A 351 -26.17 9.61 -20.00
CA SER A 351 -26.88 9.73 -18.73
C SER A 351 -27.78 10.97 -18.70
N LYS A 352 -28.96 10.84 -18.06
CA LYS A 352 -30.01 11.88 -18.10
C LYS A 352 -29.66 13.17 -17.35
N ARG A 353 -28.66 13.11 -16.49
CA ARG A 353 -28.23 14.19 -15.60
C ARG A 353 -26.70 14.28 -15.69
N PRO A 354 -26.09 15.40 -15.30
CA PRO A 354 -24.65 15.46 -15.08
C PRO A 354 -24.24 14.34 -14.13
N THR A 355 -23.44 13.40 -14.64
CA THR A 355 -23.02 12.19 -13.93
C THR A 355 -21.54 12.31 -13.60
N PRO A 356 -21.14 12.21 -12.32
CA PRO A 356 -19.74 12.24 -11.96
C PRO A 356 -19.03 10.96 -12.38
N LEU A 357 -17.83 11.13 -12.94
CA LEU A 357 -16.77 10.14 -12.93
C LEU A 357 -16.01 10.28 -11.60
N LEU A 358 -15.93 9.20 -10.85
CA LEU A 358 -15.30 9.11 -9.56
C LEU A 358 -14.04 8.25 -9.69
N ILE A 359 -12.87 8.88 -9.68
CA ILE A 359 -11.59 8.14 -9.66
C ILE A 359 -11.11 8.08 -8.22
N ASN A 360 -11.01 6.87 -7.67
CA ASN A 360 -10.49 6.64 -6.33
C ASN A 360 -9.11 5.99 -6.40
N ASP A 361 -8.07 6.82 -6.31
CA ASP A 361 -6.67 6.44 -6.36
C ASP A 361 -5.85 7.32 -5.41
N THR A 362 -4.59 6.94 -5.17
CA THR A 362 -3.64 7.79 -4.46
C THR A 362 -3.31 9.02 -5.31
N VAL A 363 -3.66 10.19 -4.81
CA VAL A 363 -3.20 11.47 -5.37
C VAL A 363 -1.89 11.84 -4.71
N MET A 364 -0.82 11.85 -5.49
CA MET A 364 0.52 12.12 -4.98
C MET A 364 0.61 13.56 -4.47
N PRO A 365 1.19 13.78 -3.26
CA PRO A 365 1.52 15.11 -2.80
C PRO A 365 2.62 15.72 -3.68
N GLU A 366 2.61 17.05 -3.81
CA GLU A 366 3.73 17.73 -4.44
C GLU A 366 4.99 17.53 -3.57
N PRO A 367 6.19 17.56 -4.17
CA PRO A 367 7.43 17.33 -3.43
C PRO A 367 7.56 18.25 -2.22
N ARG A 368 7.87 17.67 -1.04
CA ARG A 368 8.07 18.39 0.23
C ARG A 368 6.80 19.02 0.85
N GLU A 369 5.60 18.64 0.41
CA GLU A 369 4.36 19.02 1.12
C GLU A 369 4.17 18.24 2.43
N LEU A 370 4.71 17.01 2.50
CA LEU A 370 4.61 16.14 3.67
C LEU A 370 5.97 15.98 4.37
N PRO A 371 5.98 15.61 5.67
CA PRO A 371 7.20 15.14 6.33
C PRO A 371 7.84 13.98 5.56
N LEU A 372 9.18 13.91 5.57
CA LEU A 372 9.93 12.94 4.75
C LEU A 372 9.50 11.49 4.96
N HIS A 373 9.17 11.09 6.19
CA HIS A 373 8.74 9.73 6.49
C HIS A 373 7.37 9.39 5.89
N GLU A 374 6.45 10.36 5.81
CA GLU A 374 5.15 10.19 5.16
C GLU A 374 5.30 10.23 3.64
N GLU A 375 6.06 11.20 3.11
CA GLU A 375 6.35 11.27 1.67
C GLU A 375 6.99 9.96 1.18
N ARG A 376 7.89 9.37 1.97
CA ARG A 376 8.51 8.07 1.67
C ARG A 376 7.49 6.94 1.47
N VAL A 377 6.35 6.94 2.15
CA VAL A 377 5.28 5.94 1.94
C VAL A 377 4.70 6.08 0.54
N TYR A 378 4.33 7.28 0.13
CA TYR A 378 3.81 7.57 -1.21
C TYR A 378 4.83 7.22 -2.31
N ARG A 379 6.11 7.60 -2.12
CA ARG A 379 7.16 7.30 -3.10
C ARG A 379 7.47 5.79 -3.17
N ASN A 380 7.35 5.05 -2.06
CA ASN A 380 7.46 3.58 -2.10
C ASN A 380 6.32 2.96 -2.89
N LEU A 381 5.08 3.42 -2.68
CA LEU A 381 3.92 2.96 -3.42
C LEU A 381 4.06 3.23 -4.93
N ASP A 382 4.58 4.40 -5.31
CA ASP A 382 4.87 4.75 -6.70
C ASP A 382 5.94 3.84 -7.33
N MET A 383 7.05 3.62 -6.62
CA MET A 383 8.08 2.68 -7.05
C MET A 383 7.54 1.26 -7.20
N MET A 384 6.62 0.83 -6.34
CA MET A 384 5.94 -0.46 -6.48
C MET A 384 5.11 -0.53 -7.77
N MET A 385 4.36 0.51 -8.12
CA MET A 385 3.60 0.56 -9.38
C MET A 385 4.53 0.50 -10.61
N PHE A 386 5.67 1.18 -10.55
CA PHE A 386 6.69 1.08 -11.59
C PHE A 386 7.23 -0.35 -11.71
N VAL A 387 7.67 -0.94 -10.59
CA VAL A 387 8.27 -2.28 -10.57
C VAL A 387 7.31 -3.34 -11.11
N CYS A 388 6.05 -3.29 -10.69
CA CYS A 388 5.12 -4.39 -10.94
C CYS A 388 4.38 -4.26 -12.27
N LEU A 389 4.09 -3.02 -12.68
CA LEU A 389 3.15 -2.74 -13.77
C LEU A 389 3.72 -1.80 -14.83
N GLY A 390 4.94 -1.26 -14.63
CA GLY A 390 5.48 -0.21 -15.51
C GLY A 390 4.59 1.04 -15.51
N SER A 391 3.86 1.27 -14.41
CA SER A 391 2.90 2.35 -14.22
C SER A 391 3.38 3.28 -13.10
N LYS A 392 2.56 4.24 -12.68
CA LYS A 392 2.87 5.18 -11.61
C LYS A 392 1.62 5.69 -10.88
N GLN A 393 1.85 6.19 -9.68
CA GLN A 393 0.94 7.10 -9.00
C GLN A 393 0.99 8.49 -9.65
N ARG A 394 -0.04 9.31 -9.44
CA ARG A 394 -0.18 10.59 -10.15
C ARG A 394 -0.51 11.73 -9.22
N THR A 395 0.04 12.90 -9.50
CA THR A 395 -0.38 14.14 -8.85
C THR A 395 -1.74 14.59 -9.40
N ARG A 396 -2.38 15.55 -8.72
CA ARG A 396 -3.63 16.16 -9.22
C ARG A 396 -3.44 16.82 -10.60
N SER A 397 -2.30 17.46 -10.83
CA SER A 397 -1.98 18.11 -12.11
C SER A 397 -1.79 17.10 -13.23
N GLU A 398 -1.19 15.94 -12.95
CA GLU A 398 -1.07 14.84 -13.91
C GLU A 398 -2.43 14.21 -14.25
N PHE A 399 -3.31 14.04 -13.26
CA PHE A 399 -4.69 13.60 -13.52
C PHE A 399 -5.43 14.60 -14.43
N ALA A 400 -5.33 15.91 -14.14
CA ALA A 400 -5.95 16.95 -14.98
C ALA A 400 -5.44 16.88 -16.43
N ALA A 401 -4.13 16.71 -16.64
CA ALA A 401 -3.54 16.60 -17.97
C ALA A 401 -3.99 15.34 -18.73
N LEU A 402 -4.24 14.22 -18.03
CA LEU A 402 -4.75 13.00 -18.67
C LEU A 402 -6.23 13.13 -19.04
N LEU A 403 -7.01 13.77 -18.17
CA LEU A 403 -8.42 14.09 -18.44
C LEU A 403 -8.54 14.98 -19.67
N GLU A 404 -7.79 16.08 -19.73
CA GLU A 404 -7.77 16.99 -20.89
C GLU A 404 -7.35 16.28 -22.18
N LYS A 405 -6.34 15.40 -22.12
CA LYS A 405 -5.93 14.57 -23.28
C LYS A 405 -7.01 13.58 -23.73
N ALA A 406 -7.84 13.11 -22.80
CA ALA A 406 -8.96 12.24 -23.13
C ALA A 406 -10.08 13.02 -23.81
N ASP A 407 -10.49 14.14 -23.22
CA ASP A 407 -11.47 15.10 -23.72
C ASP A 407 -11.35 16.43 -22.95
N GLU A 408 -11.29 17.56 -23.66
CA GLU A 408 -11.12 18.90 -23.06
C GLU A 408 -12.28 19.30 -22.13
N ARG A 409 -13.45 18.64 -22.25
CA ARG A 409 -14.61 18.90 -21.42
C ARG A 409 -14.48 18.32 -20.01
N PHE A 410 -13.52 17.43 -19.74
CA PHE A 410 -13.36 16.91 -18.40
C PHE A 410 -12.84 17.98 -17.42
N SER A 411 -13.46 18.06 -16.25
CA SER A 411 -13.02 18.96 -15.18
C SER A 411 -13.10 18.28 -13.82
N ILE A 412 -12.03 18.41 -13.03
CA ILE A 412 -11.99 17.97 -11.63
C ILE A 412 -12.70 19.03 -10.78
N CYS A 413 -13.89 18.70 -10.28
CA CYS A 413 -14.71 19.61 -9.49
C CYS A 413 -14.35 19.57 -8.00
N ASN A 414 -14.14 18.38 -7.44
CA ASN A 414 -13.77 18.20 -6.03
C ASN A 414 -12.71 17.09 -5.87
N VAL A 415 -11.98 17.16 -4.75
CA VAL A 415 -11.07 16.11 -4.30
C VAL A 415 -11.36 15.85 -2.83
N TYR A 416 -11.80 14.63 -2.52
CA TYR A 416 -12.05 14.18 -1.15
C TYR A 416 -10.89 13.27 -0.74
N THR A 417 -10.10 13.67 0.25
CA THR A 417 -8.93 12.90 0.69
C THR A 417 -9.22 12.20 2.01
N ASP A 418 -8.95 10.89 2.04
CA ASP A 418 -9.03 10.06 3.25
C ASP A 418 -7.84 9.10 3.31
N GLY A 419 -6.98 9.27 4.32
CA GLY A 419 -5.75 8.50 4.44
C GLY A 419 -4.81 8.71 3.25
N ASN A 420 -4.43 7.62 2.58
CA ASN A 420 -3.50 7.61 1.44
C ASN A 420 -4.18 7.58 0.06
N MET A 421 -5.51 7.68 0.03
CA MET A 421 -6.27 7.74 -1.23
C MET A 421 -7.16 8.99 -1.27
N SER A 422 -7.50 9.38 -2.49
CA SER A 422 -8.44 10.47 -2.73
C SER A 422 -9.51 10.03 -3.72
N MET A 423 -10.71 10.55 -3.56
CA MET A 423 -11.76 10.49 -4.56
C MET A 423 -11.74 11.79 -5.37
N LEU A 424 -11.38 11.69 -6.64
CA LEU A 424 -11.52 12.77 -7.62
C LEU A 424 -12.95 12.75 -8.17
N GLU A 425 -13.71 13.80 -7.92
CA GLU A 425 -15.02 14.01 -8.53
C GLU A 425 -14.86 14.82 -9.81
N ILE A 426 -15.15 14.18 -10.94
CA ILE A 426 -14.91 14.70 -12.28
C ILE A 426 -16.22 14.76 -13.05
N TYR A 427 -16.46 15.86 -13.76
CA TYR A 427 -17.60 15.98 -14.68
C TYR A 427 -17.12 16.24 -16.10
N LEU A 428 -17.86 15.67 -17.06
CA LEU A 428 -17.78 16.06 -18.47
C LEU A 428 -18.68 17.27 -18.68
N GLN A 429 -18.10 18.43 -18.95
CA GLN A 429 -18.82 19.68 -19.18
C GLN A 429 -19.57 19.66 -20.51
N SER A 430 -20.59 20.52 -20.63
CA SER A 430 -21.39 20.67 -21.85
C SER A 430 -20.70 21.48 -22.94
#